data_AF-A0A844DYC1-F1
#
_entry.id   AF-A0A844DYC1-F1
#
_cell.length_a   1.000
_cell.length_b   1.000
_cell.length_c   1.000
_cell.angle_alpha   90.00
_cell.angle_beta   90.00
_cell.angle_gamma   90.00
#
_symmetry.space_group_name_H-M   'P 1'
#
loop_
_entity.id
_entity.type
_entity.pdbx_description
1 polymer ?
#
loop_
_entity_poly.entity_id
_entity_poly.type
_entity_poly.pdbx_seq_one_letter_code
_entity_poly.pdbx_strand_id
1 'polypeptide(L)'
;DWMNHFNPILNKYNTVKKKLKAKVTERKELNVKKEKTSILNPIQHIKLNQQLTTVTEEIEELKSRKEQLIFQAECSTDKDMTNLYKKYDQMNKNLDILDSQDISLQKQLEKDATAFREEKFRPEPKQYTELLDTRIQIRPDFRDKLIEQLKGTFGKYYDYHRRDIAANEVDYLNVEDPDVFSHRAWELKYQREQEMRRNQPARTKKRSYDMEL
;
A
#
# COMPACT_ATOMS: atom_id res chain seq x y z
N ASP A 1 -11.18 6.89 -2.71
CA ASP A 1 -12.63 7.05 -2.89
C ASP A 1 -13.48 5.81 -2.62
N TRP A 2 -13.19 4.65 -3.22
CA TRP A 2 -14.02 3.43 -3.08
C TRP A 2 -14.30 3.02 -1.61
N MET A 3 -13.28 2.94 -0.75
CA MET A 3 -13.45 2.62 0.68
C MET A 3 -14.36 3.61 1.43
N ASN A 4 -14.24 4.92 1.14
CA ASN A 4 -15.04 5.97 1.76
C ASN A 4 -16.49 5.94 1.29
N HIS A 5 -16.72 5.55 0.03
CA HIS A 5 -18.05 5.41 -0.55
C HIS A 5 -18.83 4.23 0.07
N PHE A 6 -18.23 3.05 0.18
CA PHE A 6 -18.95 1.84 0.61
C PHE A 6 -19.06 1.69 2.13
N ASN A 7 -18.13 2.22 2.92
CA ASN A 7 -18.14 2.10 4.39
C ASN A 7 -19.49 2.51 5.04
N PRO A 8 -20.06 3.71 4.77
CA PRO A 8 -21.35 4.10 5.36
C PRO A 8 -22.50 3.19 4.91
N ILE A 9 -22.46 2.66 3.68
CA ILE A 9 -23.51 1.78 3.13
C ILE A 9 -23.46 0.42 3.82
N LEU A 10 -22.27 -0.17 3.95
CA LEU A 10 -22.05 -1.45 4.65
C LEU A 10 -22.49 -1.38 6.12
N ASN A 11 -22.17 -0.29 6.82
CA ASN A 11 -22.57 -0.08 8.23
C ASN A 11 -24.09 0.06 8.38
N LYS A 12 -24.74 0.81 7.49
CA LYS A 12 -26.20 0.93 7.46
C LYS A 12 -26.86 -0.41 7.15
N TYR A 13 -26.35 -1.16 6.17
CA TYR A 13 -26.88 -2.47 5.80
C TYR A 13 -26.80 -3.46 6.97
N ASN A 14 -25.65 -3.53 7.64
CA ASN A 14 -25.50 -4.40 8.82
C ASN A 14 -26.46 -4.01 9.96
N THR A 15 -26.68 -2.71 10.15
CA THR A 15 -27.65 -2.22 11.14
C THR A 15 -29.08 -2.61 10.78
N VAL A 16 -29.52 -2.39 9.54
CA VAL A 16 -30.85 -2.77 9.05
C VAL A 16 -31.04 -4.29 9.15
N LYS A 17 -30.03 -5.08 8.76
CA LYS A 17 -30.06 -6.55 8.86
C LYS A 17 -30.27 -7.03 10.31
N LYS A 18 -29.59 -6.41 11.28
CA LYS A 18 -29.78 -6.70 12.72
C LYS A 18 -31.19 -6.34 13.19
N LYS A 19 -31.68 -5.14 12.85
CA LYS A 19 -33.04 -4.69 13.20
C LYS A 19 -34.12 -5.60 12.60
N LEU A 20 -33.98 -5.97 11.32
CA LEU A 20 -34.90 -6.87 10.63
C LEU A 20 -34.97 -8.23 11.34
N LYS A 21 -33.83 -8.80 11.73
CA LYS A 21 -33.78 -10.06 12.49
C LYS A 21 -34.52 -9.93 13.84
N ALA A 22 -34.31 -8.84 14.57
CA ALA A 22 -34.97 -8.59 15.85
C ALA A 22 -36.49 -8.46 15.69
N LYS A 23 -36.96 -7.68 14.71
CA LYS A 23 -38.40 -7.50 14.44
C LYS A 23 -39.09 -8.76 13.97
N VAL A 24 -38.42 -9.58 13.16
CA VAL A 24 -38.93 -10.91 12.77
C VAL A 24 -39.10 -11.81 14.00
N THR A 25 -38.20 -11.75 14.98
CA THR A 25 -38.33 -12.49 16.25
C THR A 25 -39.47 -11.92 17.10
N GLU A 26 -39.57 -10.61 17.25
CA GLU A 26 -40.67 -9.94 17.97
C GLU A 26 -42.04 -10.35 17.43
N ARG A 27 -42.21 -10.38 16.10
CA ARG A 27 -43.45 -10.85 15.46
C ARG A 27 -43.78 -12.30 15.83
N LYS A 28 -42.78 -13.19 15.85
CA LYS A 28 -42.96 -14.59 16.25
C LYS A 28 -43.42 -14.69 17.70
N GLU A 29 -42.81 -13.93 18.61
CA GLU A 29 -43.19 -13.91 20.01
C GLU A 29 -44.61 -13.35 20.24
N LEU A 30 -44.99 -12.31 19.50
CA LEU A 30 -46.35 -11.76 19.54
C LEU A 30 -47.40 -12.76 19.05
N ASN A 31 -47.09 -13.52 17.99
CA ASN A 31 -47.97 -14.60 17.52
C ASN A 31 -48.14 -15.70 18.57
N VAL A 32 -47.05 -16.14 19.21
CA VAL A 32 -47.11 -17.13 20.30
C VAL A 32 -47.92 -16.60 21.49
N LYS A 33 -47.76 -15.32 21.84
CA LYS A 33 -48.58 -14.69 22.90
C LYS A 33 -50.05 -14.70 22.53
N LYS A 34 -50.39 -14.33 21.29
CA LYS A 34 -51.77 -14.34 20.77
C LYS A 34 -52.39 -15.73 20.81
N GLU A 35 -51.67 -16.77 20.43
CA GLU A 35 -52.13 -18.17 20.50
C GLU A 35 -52.43 -18.63 21.93
N LYS A 36 -51.67 -18.13 22.91
CA LYS A 36 -51.86 -18.43 24.34
C LYS A 36 -52.94 -17.58 25.01
N THR A 37 -53.34 -16.45 24.42
CA THR A 37 -54.37 -15.57 24.96
C THR A 37 -55.73 -16.23 24.85
N SER A 38 -56.45 -16.33 25.98
CA SER A 38 -57.81 -16.88 26.00
C SER A 38 -58.71 -16.19 24.98
N ILE A 39 -59.48 -16.97 24.22
CA ILE A 39 -60.43 -16.48 23.20
C ILE A 39 -61.49 -15.56 23.84
N LEU A 40 -61.76 -15.73 25.13
CA LEU A 40 -62.71 -14.93 25.90
C LEU A 40 -62.17 -13.55 26.31
N ASN A 41 -60.94 -13.17 25.89
CA ASN A 41 -60.37 -11.85 26.15
C ASN A 41 -60.23 -11.00 24.86
N PRO A 42 -61.34 -10.44 24.35
CA PRO A 42 -61.35 -9.75 23.06
C PRO A 42 -60.46 -8.50 23.03
N ILE A 43 -60.34 -7.78 24.16
CA ILE A 43 -59.52 -6.56 24.26
C ILE A 43 -58.03 -6.89 24.06
N GLN A 44 -57.55 -7.97 24.69
CA GLN A 44 -56.15 -8.40 24.52
C GLN A 44 -55.86 -8.86 23.08
N HIS A 45 -56.79 -9.57 22.44
CA HIS A 45 -56.66 -9.97 21.03
C HIS A 45 -56.57 -8.76 20.10
N ILE A 46 -57.40 -7.73 20.31
CA ILE A 46 -57.33 -6.47 19.53
C ILE A 46 -55.96 -5.81 19.68
N LYS A 47 -55.47 -5.69 20.93
CA LYS A 47 -54.16 -5.07 21.20
C LYS A 47 -53.01 -5.85 20.55
N LEU A 48 -53.00 -7.18 20.66
CA LEU A 48 -51.96 -8.02 20.04
C LEU A 48 -52.02 -7.96 18.52
N ASN A 49 -53.22 -7.91 17.92
CA ASN A 49 -53.38 -7.72 16.48
C ASN A 49 -52.85 -6.36 16.02
N GLN A 50 -53.13 -5.27 16.75
CA GLN A 50 -52.56 -3.95 16.45
C GLN A 50 -51.03 -4.00 16.46
N GLN A 51 -50.42 -4.58 17.50
CA GLN A 51 -48.96 -4.74 17.58
C GLN A 51 -48.40 -5.59 16.43
N LEU A 52 -49.08 -6.68 16.07
CA LEU A 52 -48.68 -7.54 14.94
C LEU A 52 -48.74 -6.80 13.60
N THR A 53 -49.76 -5.96 13.40
CA THR A 53 -49.85 -5.09 12.20
C THR A 53 -48.68 -4.13 12.16
N THR A 54 -48.43 -3.39 13.25
CA THR A 54 -47.30 -2.44 13.33
C THR A 54 -45.95 -3.12 13.08
N VAL A 55 -45.67 -4.24 13.75
CA VAL A 55 -44.40 -4.96 13.57
C VAL A 55 -44.28 -5.53 12.15
N THR A 56 -45.40 -5.88 11.50
CA THR A 56 -45.39 -6.35 10.11
C THR A 56 -45.06 -5.23 9.13
N GLU A 57 -45.61 -4.04 9.33
CA GLU A 57 -45.27 -2.83 8.54
C GLU A 57 -43.78 -2.47 8.70
N GLU A 58 -43.27 -2.45 9.93
CA GLU A 58 -41.85 -2.18 10.20
C GLU A 58 -40.92 -3.21 9.54
N ILE A 59 -41.33 -4.49 9.47
CA ILE A 59 -40.57 -5.54 8.78
C ILE A 59 -40.49 -5.27 7.27
N GLU A 60 -41.60 -4.89 6.63
CA GLU A 60 -41.62 -4.59 5.19
C GLU A 60 -40.83 -3.31 4.87
N GLU A 61 -40.92 -2.27 5.72
CA GLU A 61 -40.08 -1.08 5.60
C GLU A 61 -38.59 -1.41 5.70
N LEU A 62 -38.21 -2.24 6.69
CA LEU A 62 -36.82 -2.68 6.86
C LEU A 62 -36.34 -3.55 5.69
N LYS A 63 -37.20 -4.38 5.09
CA LYS A 63 -36.85 -5.14 3.87
C LYS A 63 -36.61 -4.21 2.68
N SER A 64 -37.51 -3.25 2.44
CA SER A 64 -37.36 -2.24 1.39
C SER A 64 -36.08 -1.43 1.57
N ARG A 65 -35.81 -0.98 2.81
CA ARG A 65 -34.56 -0.27 3.15
C ARG A 65 -33.32 -1.13 2.91
N LYS A 66 -33.39 -2.43 3.21
CA LYS A 66 -32.29 -3.38 2.95
C LYS A 66 -32.02 -3.50 1.45
N GLU A 67 -33.05 -3.61 0.62
CA GLU A 67 -32.94 -3.69 -0.84
C GLU A 67 -32.36 -2.40 -1.44
N GLN A 68 -32.79 -1.23 -0.96
CA GLN A 68 -32.20 0.05 -1.33
C GLN A 68 -30.69 0.11 -1.04
N LEU A 69 -30.26 -0.40 0.12
CA LEU A 69 -28.84 -0.43 0.49
C LEU A 69 -28.04 -1.42 -0.35
N ILE A 70 -28.63 -2.55 -0.73
CA ILE A 70 -28.02 -3.51 -1.67
C ILE A 70 -27.81 -2.83 -3.03
N PHE A 71 -28.81 -2.11 -3.53
CA PHE A 71 -28.71 -1.38 -4.79
C PHE A 71 -27.68 -0.24 -4.74
N GLN A 72 -27.67 0.55 -3.65
CA GLN A 72 -26.65 1.59 -3.44
C GLN A 72 -25.23 1.03 -3.38
N ALA A 73 -25.08 -0.21 -2.92
CA ALA A 73 -23.80 -0.90 -2.88
C ALA A 73 -23.43 -1.57 -4.23
N GLU A 74 -24.19 -1.30 -5.30
CA GLU A 74 -24.03 -1.95 -6.62
C GLU A 74 -24.05 -3.49 -6.53
N CYS A 75 -24.76 -4.02 -5.52
CA CYS A 75 -24.92 -5.43 -5.29
C CYS A 75 -26.30 -5.88 -5.81
N SER A 76 -26.41 -7.15 -6.19
CA SER A 76 -27.70 -7.72 -6.60
C SER A 76 -28.35 -8.54 -5.49
N THR A 77 -27.55 -9.07 -4.56
CA THR A 77 -28.03 -9.97 -3.50
C THR A 77 -27.36 -9.73 -2.15
N ASP A 78 -27.95 -10.26 -1.07
CA ASP A 78 -27.31 -10.32 0.25
C ASP A 78 -25.98 -11.08 0.23
N LYS A 79 -25.81 -12.05 -0.70
CA LYS A 79 -24.56 -12.79 -0.89
C LYS A 79 -23.47 -11.88 -1.44
N ASP A 80 -23.80 -11.06 -2.43
CA ASP A 80 -22.87 -10.07 -3.00
C ASP A 80 -22.47 -9.05 -1.95
N MET A 81 -23.43 -8.58 -1.14
CA MET A 81 -23.17 -7.66 -0.04
C MET A 81 -22.23 -8.26 1.01
N THR A 82 -22.40 -9.55 1.31
CA THR A 82 -21.50 -10.28 2.23
C THR A 82 -20.09 -10.43 1.64
N ASN A 83 -19.98 -10.70 0.34
CA ASN A 83 -18.68 -10.77 -0.34
C ASN A 83 -17.99 -9.40 -0.39
N LEU A 84 -18.75 -8.33 -0.64
CA LEU A 84 -18.26 -6.95 -0.59
C LEU A 84 -17.69 -6.62 0.80
N TYR A 85 -18.43 -6.98 1.85
CA TYR A 85 -17.98 -6.80 3.23
C TYR A 85 -16.66 -7.53 3.52
N LYS A 86 -16.52 -8.80 3.08
CA LYS A 86 -15.26 -9.56 3.23
C LYS A 86 -14.09 -8.90 2.51
N LYS A 87 -14.31 -8.41 1.28
CA LYS A 87 -13.27 -7.68 0.53
C LYS A 87 -12.86 -6.40 1.26
N TYR A 88 -13.83 -5.66 1.78
CA TYR A 88 -13.59 -4.45 2.56
C TYR A 88 -12.76 -4.74 3.82
N ASP A 89 -13.15 -5.74 4.60
CA ASP A 89 -12.41 -6.15 5.81
C ASP A 89 -10.97 -6.57 5.49
N GLN A 90 -10.76 -7.30 4.39
CA GLN A 90 -9.42 -7.64 3.92
C GLN A 90 -8.61 -6.42 3.50
N MET A 91 -9.22 -5.47 2.77
CA MET A 91 -8.55 -4.24 2.38
C MET A 91 -8.15 -3.41 3.59
N ASN A 92 -9.00 -3.32 4.61
CA ASN A 92 -8.68 -2.59 5.84
C ASN A 92 -7.48 -3.20 6.56
N LYS A 93 -7.46 -4.53 6.73
CA LYS A 93 -6.31 -5.23 7.32
C LYS A 93 -5.03 -5.01 6.52
N ASN A 94 -5.13 -4.99 5.18
CA ASN A 94 -3.99 -4.72 4.33
C ASN A 94 -3.47 -3.29 4.51
N LEU A 95 -4.35 -2.29 4.64
CA LEU A 95 -3.96 -0.91 4.95
C LEU A 95 -3.26 -0.82 6.30
N ASP A 96 -3.80 -1.45 7.35
CA ASP A 96 -3.20 -1.45 8.68
C ASP A 96 -1.77 -2.04 8.65
N ILE A 97 -1.55 -3.09 7.85
CA ILE A 97 -0.22 -3.69 7.64
C ILE A 97 0.70 -2.72 6.90
N LEU A 98 0.23 -2.09 5.83
CA LEU A 98 1.02 -1.15 5.05
C LEU A 98 1.43 0.06 5.88
N ASP A 99 0.50 0.64 6.64
CA ASP A 99 0.76 1.77 7.53
C ASP A 99 1.79 1.39 8.61
N SER A 100 1.68 0.19 9.19
CA SER A 100 2.64 -0.31 10.17
C SER A 100 4.04 -0.50 9.56
N GLN A 101 4.11 -1.01 8.32
CA GLN A 101 5.37 -1.17 7.60
C GLN A 101 6.00 0.19 7.27
N ASP A 102 5.19 1.15 6.80
CA ASP A 102 5.64 2.50 6.45
C ASP A 102 6.26 3.20 7.66
N ILE A 103 5.57 3.19 8.81
CA ILE A 103 6.09 3.75 10.07
C ILE A 103 7.42 3.09 10.47
N SER A 104 7.50 1.76 10.36
CA SER A 104 8.72 1.02 10.71
C SER A 104 9.89 1.39 9.78
N LEU A 105 9.63 1.48 8.47
CA LEU A 105 10.63 1.80 7.46
C LEU A 105 11.09 3.26 7.59
N GLN A 106 10.17 4.20 7.83
CA GLN A 106 10.49 5.60 8.06
C GLN A 106 11.40 5.78 9.28
N LYS A 107 11.09 5.09 10.38
CA LYS A 107 11.93 5.10 11.59
C LYS A 107 13.32 4.52 11.33
N GLN A 108 13.40 3.44 10.56
CA GLN A 108 14.68 2.84 10.19
C GLN A 108 15.49 3.76 9.28
N LEU A 109 14.85 4.42 8.30
CA LEU A 109 15.47 5.39 7.42
C LEU A 109 16.05 6.58 8.18
N GLU A 110 15.31 7.14 9.13
CA GLU A 110 15.78 8.25 9.96
C GLU A 110 17.01 7.84 10.81
N LYS A 111 16.95 6.65 11.41
CA LYS A 111 18.05 6.08 12.20
C LYS A 111 19.30 5.89 11.33
N ASP A 112 19.17 5.28 10.17
CA ASP A 112 20.29 4.98 9.28
C ASP A 112 20.88 6.25 8.65
N ALA A 113 20.04 7.21 8.28
CA ALA A 113 20.50 8.52 7.79
C ALA A 113 21.26 9.29 8.88
N THR A 114 20.80 9.23 10.13
CA THR A 114 21.49 9.86 11.27
C THR A 114 22.84 9.19 11.52
N ALA A 115 22.88 7.86 11.60
CA ALA A 115 24.13 7.11 11.77
C ALA A 115 25.13 7.37 10.64
N PHE A 116 24.65 7.46 9.39
CA PHE A 116 25.48 7.80 8.24
C PHE A 116 26.09 9.20 8.38
N ARG A 117 25.29 10.20 8.76
CA ARG A 117 25.77 11.57 8.96
C ARG A 117 26.82 11.63 10.06
N GLU A 118 26.59 10.97 11.20
CA GLU A 118 27.56 10.91 12.28
C GLU A 118 28.88 10.27 11.83
N GLU A 119 28.83 9.15 11.11
CA GLU A 119 30.02 8.44 10.63
C GLU A 119 30.79 9.28 9.61
N LYS A 120 30.10 10.03 8.73
CA LYS A 120 30.73 10.89 7.71
C LYS A 120 31.68 11.94 8.31
N PHE A 121 31.44 12.41 9.53
CA PHE A 121 32.24 13.45 10.19
C PHE A 121 33.35 12.91 11.10
N ARG A 122 33.49 11.58 11.24
CA ARG A 122 34.54 10.95 12.08
C ARG A 122 35.94 10.88 11.44
N PRO A 123 36.11 10.61 10.13
CA PRO A 123 37.41 10.46 9.52
C PRO A 123 38.22 11.75 9.52
N GLU A 124 39.54 11.62 9.60
CA GLU A 124 40.42 12.77 9.35
C GLU A 124 40.24 13.28 7.91
N PRO A 125 40.44 14.59 7.63
CA PRO A 125 40.26 15.14 6.28
C PRO A 125 41.02 14.40 5.17
N LYS A 126 42.17 13.79 5.50
CA LYS A 126 42.97 12.99 4.55
C LYS A 126 42.30 11.67 4.17
N GLN A 127 41.50 11.07 5.06
CA GLN A 127 40.80 9.80 4.83
C GLN A 127 39.48 9.99 4.08
N TYR A 128 38.93 11.20 4.08
CA TYR A 128 37.66 11.51 3.42
C TYR A 128 37.71 11.22 1.90
N THR A 129 38.81 11.54 1.24
CA THR A 129 38.96 11.31 -0.21
C THR A 129 38.93 9.82 -0.56
N GLU A 130 39.63 8.97 0.21
CA GLU A 130 39.63 7.51 0.00
C GLU A 130 38.25 6.89 0.22
N LEU A 131 37.52 7.37 1.22
CA LEU A 131 36.15 6.95 1.50
C LEU A 131 35.19 7.38 0.40
N LEU A 132 35.31 8.62 -0.10
CA LEU A 132 34.53 9.11 -1.23
C LEU A 132 34.79 8.28 -2.50
N ASP A 133 36.05 7.97 -2.79
CA ASP A 133 36.44 7.15 -3.93
C ASP A 133 35.84 5.75 -3.83
N THR A 134 35.96 5.13 -2.66
CA THR A 134 35.36 3.82 -2.37
C THR A 134 33.85 3.85 -2.55
N ARG A 135 33.18 4.89 -2.03
CA ARG A 135 31.73 5.08 -2.18
C ARG A 135 31.32 5.19 -3.65
N ILE A 136 32.01 6.00 -4.43
CA ILE A 136 31.77 6.17 -5.87
C ILE A 136 31.87 4.82 -6.60
N GLN A 137 32.81 3.96 -6.19
CA GLN A 137 33.00 2.64 -6.79
C GLN A 137 31.87 1.66 -6.44
N ILE A 138 31.46 1.58 -5.17
CA ILE A 138 30.49 0.56 -4.72
C ILE A 138 29.02 0.95 -4.96
N ARG A 139 28.71 2.26 -4.97
CA ARG A 139 27.32 2.77 -4.98
C ARG A 139 26.48 2.27 -6.16
N PRO A 140 26.99 2.22 -7.42
CA PRO A 140 26.23 1.70 -8.55
C PRO A 140 25.78 0.24 -8.33
N ASP A 141 26.70 -0.65 -7.93
CA ASP A 141 26.41 -2.07 -7.72
C ASP A 141 25.36 -2.29 -6.61
N PHE A 142 25.44 -1.53 -5.52
CA PHE A 142 24.43 -1.58 -4.46
C PHE A 142 23.08 -1.09 -4.94
N ARG A 143 23.04 0.02 -5.69
CA ARG A 143 21.80 0.61 -6.22
C ARG A 143 21.12 -0.34 -7.20
N ASP A 144 21.88 -0.95 -8.10
CA ASP A 144 21.33 -1.87 -9.11
C ASP A 144 20.77 -3.13 -8.46
N LYS A 145 21.50 -3.72 -7.49
CA LYS A 145 20.99 -4.86 -6.70
C LYS A 145 19.68 -4.53 -5.98
N LEU A 146 19.60 -3.36 -5.34
CA LEU A 146 18.39 -2.92 -4.65
C LEU A 146 17.23 -2.71 -5.64
N ILE A 147 17.50 -2.08 -6.78
CA ILE A 147 16.51 -1.87 -7.84
C ILE A 147 15.97 -3.20 -8.35
N GLU A 148 16.82 -4.19 -8.60
CA GLU A 148 16.39 -5.51 -9.05
C GLU A 148 15.57 -6.26 -7.99
N GLN A 149 15.93 -6.14 -6.71
CA GLN A 149 15.11 -6.67 -5.60
C GLN A 149 13.72 -6.01 -5.55
N LEU A 150 13.65 -4.69 -5.70
CA LEU A 150 12.39 -3.95 -5.72
C LEU A 150 11.55 -4.33 -6.95
N LYS A 151 12.15 -4.47 -8.13
CA LYS A 151 11.46 -4.98 -9.33
C LYS A 151 10.93 -6.39 -9.12
N GLY A 152 11.72 -7.28 -8.50
CA GLY A 152 11.28 -8.63 -8.17
C GLY A 152 10.10 -8.65 -7.19
N THR A 153 10.11 -7.75 -6.21
CA THR A 153 9.07 -7.64 -5.17
C THR A 153 7.77 -7.03 -5.71
N PHE A 154 7.86 -5.93 -6.44
CA PHE A 154 6.68 -5.20 -6.94
C PHE A 154 6.19 -5.68 -8.31
N GLY A 155 7.04 -6.36 -9.09
CA GLY A 155 6.72 -6.91 -10.40
C GLY A 155 6.12 -5.85 -11.34
N LYS A 156 4.92 -6.12 -11.85
CA LYS A 156 4.20 -5.19 -12.74
C LYS A 156 3.76 -3.88 -12.07
N TYR A 157 3.82 -3.80 -10.74
CA TYR A 157 3.49 -2.61 -9.96
C TYR A 157 4.73 -1.79 -9.58
N TYR A 158 5.91 -2.17 -10.08
CA TYR A 158 7.12 -1.40 -9.89
C TYR A 158 6.99 -0.03 -10.57
N ASP A 159 7.13 1.03 -9.79
CA ASP A 159 6.97 2.42 -10.24
C ASP A 159 8.35 3.09 -10.42
N TYR A 160 8.72 3.29 -11.69
CA TYR A 160 9.98 3.93 -12.06
C TYR A 160 10.06 5.39 -11.58
N HIS A 161 8.95 6.13 -11.63
CA HIS A 161 8.92 7.53 -11.21
C HIS A 161 9.14 7.65 -9.70
N ARG A 162 8.47 6.80 -8.91
CA ARG A 162 8.71 6.74 -7.45
C ARG A 162 10.15 6.37 -7.13
N ARG A 163 10.75 5.43 -7.87
CA ARG A 163 12.17 5.10 -7.71
C ARG A 163 13.07 6.30 -7.98
N ASP A 164 12.82 7.06 -9.04
CA ASP A 164 13.65 8.23 -9.38
C ASP A 164 13.55 9.32 -8.31
N ILE A 165 12.35 9.56 -7.78
CA ILE A 165 12.13 10.48 -6.65
C ILE A 165 12.92 10.01 -5.42
N ALA A 166 12.78 8.73 -5.04
CA ALA A 166 13.45 8.16 -3.88
C ALA A 166 14.99 8.20 -4.02
N ALA A 167 15.51 7.98 -5.22
CA ALA A 167 16.95 8.06 -5.47
C ALA A 167 17.51 9.47 -5.23
N ASN A 168 16.77 10.51 -5.62
CA ASN A 168 17.16 11.89 -5.34
C ASN A 168 17.09 12.18 -3.83
N GLU A 169 16.06 11.67 -3.16
CA GLU A 169 15.85 11.86 -1.72
C GLU A 169 16.99 11.27 -0.87
N VAL A 170 17.56 10.13 -1.28
CA VAL A 170 18.73 9.53 -0.62
C VAL A 170 19.93 10.48 -0.61
N ASP A 171 20.16 11.24 -1.68
CA ASP A 171 21.29 12.17 -1.76
C ASP A 171 21.11 13.36 -0.81
N TYR A 172 19.88 13.88 -0.72
CA TYR A 172 19.51 14.89 0.27
C TYR A 172 19.66 14.36 1.70
N LEU A 173 19.18 13.15 1.98
CA LEU A 173 19.28 12.54 3.31
C LEU A 173 20.73 12.32 3.74
N ASN A 174 21.61 11.97 2.81
CA ASN A 174 23.03 11.79 3.08
C ASN A 174 23.82 13.11 3.19
N VAL A 175 23.17 14.26 2.95
CA VAL A 175 23.82 15.58 2.88
C VAL A 175 25.03 15.52 1.95
N GLU A 176 24.86 14.83 0.82
CA GLU A 176 25.91 14.67 -0.17
C GLU A 176 25.93 15.91 -1.07
N ASP A 177 27.12 16.51 -1.22
CA ASP A 177 27.30 17.61 -2.17
C ASP A 177 27.34 16.99 -3.59
N PRO A 178 26.33 17.24 -4.43
CA PRO A 178 26.25 16.63 -5.75
C PRO A 178 27.43 17.02 -6.65
N ASP A 179 27.95 18.25 -6.50
CA ASP A 179 29.03 18.76 -7.33
C ASP A 179 30.35 18.09 -6.94
N VAL A 180 30.62 17.96 -5.64
CA VAL A 180 31.82 17.25 -5.14
C VAL A 180 31.81 15.79 -5.57
N PHE A 181 30.67 15.10 -5.42
CA PHE A 181 30.54 13.70 -5.81
C PHE A 181 30.71 13.53 -7.33
N SER A 182 30.02 14.35 -8.12
CA SER A 182 30.05 14.27 -9.59
C SER A 182 31.42 14.60 -10.16
N HIS A 183 32.08 15.63 -9.63
CA HIS A 183 33.42 16.03 -10.03
C HIS A 183 34.42 14.90 -9.77
N ARG A 184 34.43 14.34 -8.55
CA ARG A 184 35.34 13.25 -8.21
C ARG A 184 35.08 11.98 -9.00
N ALA A 185 33.81 11.66 -9.27
CA ALA A 185 33.45 10.53 -10.12
C ALA A 185 33.96 10.70 -11.56
N TRP A 186 33.91 11.92 -12.10
CA TRP A 186 34.49 12.23 -13.41
C TRP A 186 36.02 12.09 -13.40
N GLU A 187 36.70 12.60 -12.37
CA GLU A 187 38.16 12.46 -12.24
C GLU A 187 38.60 10.99 -12.24
N LEU A 188 37.95 10.14 -11.43
CA LEU A 188 38.25 8.71 -11.36
C LEU A 188 38.00 8.00 -12.69
N LYS A 189 36.92 8.36 -13.40
CA LYS A 189 36.63 7.81 -14.72
C LYS A 189 37.70 8.23 -15.73
N TYR A 190 38.07 9.50 -15.73
CA TYR A 190 39.09 10.04 -16.61
C TYR A 190 40.46 9.37 -16.37
N GLN A 191 40.86 9.18 -15.11
CA GLN A 191 42.09 8.48 -14.75
C GLN A 191 42.10 7.05 -15.28
N ARG A 192 41.02 6.27 -15.06
CA ARG A 192 40.89 4.91 -15.61
C ARG A 192 40.97 4.89 -17.13
N GLU A 193 40.34 5.84 -17.82
CA GLU A 193 40.42 5.94 -19.27
C GLU A 193 41.86 6.22 -19.76
N GLN A 194 42.61 7.07 -19.05
CA GLN A 194 44.01 7.33 -19.37
C GLN A 194 44.91 6.11 -19.12
N GLU A 195 44.71 5.40 -18.01
CA GLU A 195 45.43 4.15 -17.73
C GLU A 195 45.13 3.08 -18.77
N MET A 196 43.87 2.90 -19.17
CA MET A 196 43.48 1.97 -20.23
C MET A 196 44.14 2.35 -21.57
N ARG A 197 44.24 3.65 -21.90
CA ARG A 197 44.93 4.11 -23.12
C ARG A 197 46.44 3.88 -23.06
N ARG A 198 47.07 4.05 -21.88
CA ARG A 198 48.49 3.74 -21.67
C ARG A 198 48.77 2.23 -21.75
N ASN A 199 47.82 1.42 -21.26
CA ASN A 199 47.91 -0.03 -21.22
C ASN A 199 47.38 -0.70 -22.51
N GLN A 200 46.85 0.08 -23.47
CA GLN A 200 46.49 -0.45 -24.79
C GLN A 200 47.78 -0.79 -25.55
N PRO A 201 47.93 -2.02 -26.06
CA PRO A 201 49.08 -2.38 -26.87
C PRO A 201 49.13 -1.46 -28.09
N ALA A 202 50.29 -0.84 -28.32
CA ALA A 202 50.50 -0.02 -29.50
C ALA A 202 50.16 -0.86 -30.73
N ARG A 203 49.18 -0.41 -31.53
CA ARG A 203 48.92 -1.00 -32.85
C ARG A 203 50.24 -0.93 -33.63
N THR A 204 50.94 -2.05 -33.72
CA THR A 204 52.05 -2.22 -34.66
C THR A 204 51.45 -2.01 -36.04
N LYS A 205 51.66 -0.83 -36.61
CA LYS A 205 51.44 -0.59 -38.04
C LYS A 205 52.32 -1.61 -38.76
N LYS A 206 51.73 -2.69 -39.29
CA LYS A 206 52.38 -3.50 -40.33
C LYS A 206 52.69 -2.53 -41.47
N ARG A 207 53.97 -2.15 -41.62
CA ARG A 207 54.48 -1.56 -42.86
C ARG A 207 54.47 -2.69 -43.88
N SER A 208 53.37 -2.86 -44.61
CA SER A 208 53.42 -3.56 -45.89
C SER A 208 53.76 -2.51 -46.94
N TYR A 209 54.97 -2.55 -47.48
CA TYR A 209 55.25 -2.27 -48.89
C TYR A 209 56.70 -2.71 -49.14
N ASP A 210 56.84 -4.02 -49.37
CA ASP A 210 57.79 -4.48 -50.38
C ASP A 210 57.25 -4.00 -51.73
N MET A 211 58.04 -3.20 -52.44
CA MET A 211 57.95 -3.10 -53.89
C MET A 211 59.33 -3.46 -54.42
N GLU A 212 59.53 -4.75 -54.66
CA GLU A 212 60.44 -5.23 -55.69
C GLU A 212 59.76 -5.03 -57.05
N LEU A 213 60.39 -4.20 -57.89
CA LEU A 213 60.60 -4.31 -59.35
C LEU A 213 60.84 -2.93 -59.97
#